data_AF-A0A959WYH2-F1
#
_entry.id   AF-A0A959WYH2-F1
#
_cell.length_a   1.000
_cell.length_b   1.000
_cell.length_c   1.000
_cell.angle_alpha   90.00
_cell.angle_beta   90.00
_cell.angle_gamma   90.00
#
_symmetry.space_group_name_H-M   'P 1'
#
loop_
_entity.id
_entity.type
_entity.pdbx_description
1 polymer ?
#
loop_
_entity_poly.entity_id
_entity_poly.type
_entity_poly.pdbx_seq_one_letter_code
_entity_poly.pdbx_strand_id
1 'polypeptide(L)'
;MDSRVAAVRGVALWIADLAVLTRRYAWAAAGLGEREAAAIVAQASARHLPAAYRRGAATIETVAQLAGAAAAALTTITPPRGPDTIRRDIMVGWTVAKQAPNPEMARAATVNRILTDALTRSWRQGGADQVADNPDVIGYRRVADGGACAVCLALETGDVVPDDEVFEAHPNCLCGMEPVTDGPDPVMRTGQQRFDAMTTAQQDALFYGRGGAAMADLVRSGRVGLADLVHRSPRRPGQTTVVSQRPLKSFTR
;
A
#
# COMPACT_ATOMS: atom_id res chain seq x y z
N MET A 1 23.55 3.56 -3.55
CA MET A 1 22.27 2.94 -3.95
C MET A 1 21.32 4.09 -4.23
N ASP A 2 20.62 4.06 -5.35
CA ASP A 2 19.66 5.12 -5.74
C ASP A 2 18.50 5.21 -4.71
N SER A 3 18.05 6.42 -4.36
CA SER A 3 16.94 6.70 -3.44
C SER A 3 15.66 5.98 -3.85
N ARG A 4 15.34 5.97 -5.14
CA ARG A 4 14.16 5.25 -5.67
C ARG A 4 14.24 3.76 -5.41
N VAL A 5 15.40 3.17 -5.69
CA VAL A 5 15.65 1.74 -5.45
C VAL A 5 15.52 1.44 -3.96
N ALA A 6 15.97 2.35 -3.08
CA ALA A 6 15.80 2.23 -1.64
C ALA A 6 14.33 2.29 -1.21
N ALA A 7 13.56 3.25 -1.73
CA ALA A 7 12.14 3.41 -1.43
C ALA A 7 11.34 2.14 -1.79
N VAL A 8 11.54 1.65 -3.02
CA VAL A 8 10.88 0.43 -3.51
C VAL A 8 11.31 -0.80 -2.70
N ARG A 9 12.61 -0.95 -2.45
CA ARG A 9 13.14 -2.06 -1.64
C ARG A 9 12.60 -2.04 -0.22
N GLY A 10 12.47 -0.85 0.39
CA GLY A 10 11.88 -0.67 1.71
C GLY A 10 10.46 -1.21 1.80
N VAL A 11 9.62 -0.91 0.80
CA VAL A 11 8.26 -1.45 0.69
C VAL A 11 8.28 -2.97 0.52
N ALA A 12 9.12 -3.50 -0.37
CA ALA A 12 9.20 -4.95 -0.61
C ALA A 12 9.61 -5.72 0.66
N LEU A 13 10.64 -5.23 1.37
CA LEU A 13 11.09 -5.83 2.64
C LEU A 13 10.02 -5.75 3.72
N TRP A 14 9.34 -4.60 3.84
CA TRP A 14 8.22 -4.45 4.77
C TRP A 14 7.12 -5.49 4.50
N ILE A 15 6.76 -5.70 3.24
CA ILE A 15 5.67 -6.61 2.86
C ILE A 15 6.05 -8.07 3.08
N ALA A 16 7.29 -8.45 2.80
CA ALA A 16 7.80 -9.78 3.09
C ALA A 16 7.72 -10.11 4.59
N ASP A 17 8.20 -9.20 5.44
CA ASP A 17 8.18 -9.38 6.89
C ASP A 17 6.76 -9.37 7.45
N LEU A 18 5.92 -8.47 6.92
CA LEU A 18 4.52 -8.36 7.30
C LEU A 18 3.77 -9.66 6.98
N ALA A 19 4.01 -10.27 5.82
CA ALA A 19 3.36 -11.52 5.43
C ALA A 19 3.69 -12.68 6.39
N VAL A 20 4.91 -12.75 6.91
CA VAL A 20 5.28 -13.73 7.94
C VAL A 20 4.55 -13.44 9.25
N LEU A 21 4.57 -12.18 9.69
CA LEU A 21 3.96 -11.75 10.94
C LEU A 21 2.44 -11.98 10.95
N THR A 22 1.72 -11.53 9.92
CA THR A 22 0.25 -11.59 9.88
C THR A 22 -0.24 -13.01 9.67
N ARG A 23 0.51 -13.86 8.94
CA ARG A 23 0.18 -15.28 8.77
C ARG A 23 0.15 -16.02 10.12
N ARG A 24 1.07 -15.71 11.03
CA ARG A 24 1.07 -16.30 12.39
C ARG A 24 -0.23 -16.02 13.13
N TYR A 25 -0.69 -14.77 13.15
CA TYR A 25 -1.93 -14.38 13.82
C TYR A 25 -3.17 -14.88 13.10
N ALA A 26 -3.14 -14.92 11.77
CA ALA A 26 -4.21 -15.43 10.94
C ALA A 26 -4.55 -16.88 11.29
N TRP A 27 -3.55 -17.77 11.33
CA TRP A 27 -3.76 -19.16 11.68
C TRP A 27 -4.12 -19.37 13.15
N ALA A 28 -3.53 -18.60 14.06
CA ALA A 28 -3.90 -18.66 15.47
C ALA A 28 -5.38 -18.30 15.72
N ALA A 29 -5.97 -17.42 14.89
CA ALA A 29 -7.35 -16.98 15.02
C ALA A 29 -8.36 -17.79 14.18
N ALA A 30 -7.90 -18.57 13.20
CA ALA A 30 -8.77 -19.20 12.19
C ALA A 30 -9.76 -20.22 12.77
N GLY A 31 -9.33 -20.96 13.80
CA GLY A 31 -10.13 -21.94 14.52
C GLY A 31 -11.03 -21.35 15.62
N LEU A 32 -10.95 -20.05 15.88
CA LEU A 32 -11.60 -19.41 17.03
C LEU A 32 -12.98 -18.81 16.69
N GLY A 33 -13.73 -18.50 17.74
CA GLY A 33 -14.95 -17.69 17.62
C GLY A 33 -14.65 -16.24 17.28
N GLU A 34 -15.67 -15.51 16.79
CA GLU A 34 -15.54 -14.11 16.35
C GLU A 34 -14.96 -13.18 17.44
N ARG A 35 -15.38 -13.36 18.70
CA ARG A 35 -14.92 -12.52 19.82
C ARG A 35 -13.45 -12.73 20.13
N GLU A 36 -13.00 -13.98 20.12
CA GLU A 36 -11.61 -14.36 20.41
C GLU A 36 -10.68 -13.93 19.28
N ALA A 37 -11.10 -14.15 18.03
CA ALA A 37 -10.38 -13.67 16.85
C ALA A 37 -10.25 -12.13 16.86
N ALA A 38 -11.31 -11.40 17.21
CA ALA A 38 -11.26 -9.95 17.36
C ALA A 38 -10.28 -9.50 18.47
N ALA A 39 -10.23 -10.22 19.60
CA ALA A 39 -9.28 -9.94 20.68
C ALA A 39 -7.83 -10.15 20.23
N ILE A 40 -7.54 -11.23 19.49
CA ILE A 40 -6.21 -11.47 18.90
C ILE A 40 -5.80 -10.33 17.97
N VAL A 41 -6.71 -9.90 17.07
CA VAL A 41 -6.42 -8.81 16.14
C VAL A 41 -6.17 -7.49 16.89
N ALA A 42 -6.96 -7.18 17.91
CA ALA A 42 -6.78 -5.98 18.71
C ALA A 42 -5.43 -5.99 19.45
N GLN A 43 -5.08 -7.11 20.10
CA GLN A 43 -3.81 -7.27 20.81
C GLN A 43 -2.62 -7.18 19.85
N ALA A 44 -2.68 -7.87 18.70
CA ALA A 44 -1.63 -7.82 17.69
C ALA A 44 -1.46 -6.40 17.13
N SER A 45 -2.57 -5.70 16.86
CA SER A 45 -2.53 -4.31 16.41
C SER A 45 -1.86 -3.40 17.45
N ALA A 46 -2.32 -3.44 18.70
CA ALA A 46 -1.75 -2.62 19.78
C ALA A 46 -0.25 -2.88 19.98
N ARG A 47 0.19 -4.14 19.85
CA ARG A 47 1.60 -4.53 19.97
C ARG A 47 2.46 -4.01 18.83
N HIS A 48 1.98 -4.07 17.59
CA HIS A 48 2.83 -3.95 16.40
C HIS A 48 2.71 -2.60 15.67
N LEU A 49 1.64 -1.83 15.87
CA LEU A 49 1.49 -0.51 15.24
C LEU A 49 2.66 0.44 15.54
N PRO A 50 3.11 0.64 16.79
CA PRO A 50 4.24 1.54 17.06
C PRO A 50 5.54 1.09 16.38
N ALA A 51 5.77 -0.23 16.29
CA ALA A 51 6.95 -0.78 15.62
C ALA A 51 6.87 -0.60 14.09
N ALA A 52 5.70 -0.83 13.50
CA ALA A 52 5.43 -0.59 12.09
C ALA A 52 5.69 0.88 11.72
N TYR A 53 5.16 1.82 12.53
CA TYR A 53 5.38 3.25 12.38
C TYR A 53 6.86 3.62 12.39
N ARG A 54 7.61 3.23 13.44
CA ARG A 54 9.04 3.55 13.55
C ARG A 54 9.84 2.99 12.39
N ARG A 55 9.48 1.81 11.90
CA ARG A 55 10.12 1.20 10.73
C ARG A 55 9.83 1.97 9.45
N GLY A 56 8.62 2.51 9.29
CA GLY A 56 8.25 3.41 8.21
C GLY A 56 9.14 4.63 8.17
N ALA A 57 9.20 5.34 9.29
CA ALA A 57 10.04 6.52 9.45
C ALA A 57 11.51 6.24 9.18
N ALA A 58 12.08 5.20 9.81
CA ALA A 58 13.47 4.82 9.58
C ALA A 58 13.77 4.45 8.12
N THR A 59 12.79 3.85 7.41
CA THR A 59 12.93 3.57 5.99
C THR A 59 13.02 4.87 5.20
N ILE A 60 12.09 5.79 5.40
CA ILE A 60 12.06 7.08 4.69
C ILE A 60 13.28 7.92 5.01
N GLU A 61 13.73 7.93 6.26
CA GLU A 61 14.95 8.63 6.66
C GLU A 61 16.17 8.12 5.89
N THR A 62 16.29 6.79 5.75
CA THR A 62 17.36 6.20 4.93
C THR A 62 17.25 6.63 3.46
N VAL A 63 16.03 6.71 2.91
CA VAL A 63 15.83 7.14 1.52
C VAL A 63 16.17 8.62 1.35
N ALA A 64 15.73 9.48 2.27
CA ALA A 64 15.99 10.91 2.25
C ALA A 64 17.50 11.20 2.29
N GLN A 65 18.25 10.50 3.15
CA GLN A 65 19.71 10.60 3.20
C GLN A 65 20.37 10.19 1.88
N LEU A 66 19.85 9.15 1.21
CA LEU A 66 20.33 8.76 -0.13
C LEU A 66 19.98 9.80 -1.20
N ALA A 67 18.91 10.56 -1.02
CA ALA A 67 18.53 11.71 -1.84
C ALA A 67 19.28 13.01 -1.45
N GLY A 68 20.21 12.94 -0.51
CA GLY A 68 21.07 14.06 -0.10
C GLY A 68 20.55 14.91 1.06
N ALA A 69 19.43 14.54 1.69
CA ALA A 69 18.95 15.20 2.90
C ALA A 69 19.88 14.94 4.10
N ALA A 70 19.97 15.90 5.02
CA ALA A 70 20.59 15.68 6.31
C ALA A 70 19.75 14.70 7.14
N ALA A 71 20.40 14.09 8.13
CA ALA A 71 19.72 13.19 9.03
C ALA A 71 18.74 13.96 9.93
N ALA A 72 17.47 13.55 9.95
CA ALA A 72 16.42 14.16 10.75
C ALA A 72 15.83 13.14 11.73
N ALA A 73 15.79 13.50 13.01
CA ALA A 73 15.11 12.69 14.01
C ALA A 73 13.60 12.97 13.96
N LEU A 74 12.78 11.92 13.98
CA LEU A 74 11.36 12.07 14.28
C LEU A 74 11.18 12.84 15.58
N THR A 75 10.42 13.93 15.52
CA THR A 75 10.15 14.76 16.69
C THR A 75 9.02 14.17 17.52
N THR A 76 8.02 13.58 16.86
CA THR A 76 6.82 13.02 17.50
C THR A 76 6.47 11.66 16.91
N ILE A 77 6.17 10.69 17.77
CA ILE A 77 5.69 9.36 17.38
C ILE A 77 4.21 9.25 17.73
N THR A 78 3.34 9.41 16.73
CA THR A 78 1.89 9.28 16.92
C THR A 78 1.34 8.20 15.99
N PRO A 79 1.53 6.91 16.33
CA PRO A 79 1.05 5.83 15.48
C PRO A 79 -0.49 5.89 15.41
N PRO A 80 -1.09 5.58 14.25
CA PRO A 80 -2.53 5.56 14.12
C PRO A 80 -3.13 4.58 15.11
N ARG A 81 -4.35 4.87 15.56
CA ARG A 81 -5.12 3.92 16.37
C ARG A 81 -5.34 2.63 15.58
N GLY A 82 -5.44 1.53 16.33
CA GLY A 82 -5.84 0.26 15.74
C GLY A 82 -7.18 0.36 15.01
N PRO A 83 -7.49 -0.57 14.09
CA PRO A 83 -8.68 -0.45 13.26
C PRO A 83 -9.96 -0.32 14.09
N ASP A 84 -10.69 0.78 13.89
CA ASP A 84 -11.94 1.07 14.62
C ASP A 84 -13.06 0.06 14.34
N THR A 85 -12.90 -0.73 13.27
CA THR A 85 -13.90 -1.66 12.75
C THR A 85 -13.56 -3.13 12.98
N ILE A 86 -12.57 -3.49 13.83
CA ILE A 86 -12.13 -4.89 14.03
C ILE A 86 -13.30 -5.86 14.21
N ARG A 87 -14.22 -5.57 15.14
CA ARG A 87 -15.36 -6.47 15.42
C ARG A 87 -16.26 -6.64 14.20
N ARG A 88 -16.55 -5.55 13.48
CA ARG A 88 -17.36 -5.56 12.27
C ARG A 88 -16.67 -6.34 11.15
N ASP A 89 -15.39 -6.10 10.95
CA ASP A 89 -14.61 -6.73 9.87
C ASP A 89 -14.44 -8.23 10.09
N ILE A 90 -14.26 -8.66 11.34
CA ILE A 90 -14.24 -10.08 11.72
C ILE A 90 -15.62 -10.71 11.51
N MET A 91 -16.70 -10.08 11.97
CA MET A 91 -18.07 -10.58 11.78
C MET A 91 -18.40 -10.79 10.28
N VAL A 92 -18.08 -9.80 9.44
CA VAL A 92 -18.28 -9.90 7.99
C VAL A 92 -17.47 -11.06 7.42
N GLY A 93 -16.18 -11.16 7.77
CA GLY A 93 -15.34 -12.24 7.29
C GLY A 93 -15.78 -13.62 7.75
N TRP A 94 -16.26 -13.77 8.99
CA TRP A 94 -16.81 -15.03 9.51
C TRP A 94 -18.11 -15.41 8.81
N THR A 95 -18.95 -14.43 8.50
CA THR A 95 -20.17 -14.65 7.72
C THR A 95 -19.84 -15.18 6.32
N VAL A 96 -18.88 -14.56 5.63
CA VAL A 96 -18.39 -15.05 4.33
C VAL A 96 -17.76 -16.44 4.46
N ALA A 97 -16.98 -16.68 5.51
CA ALA A 97 -16.33 -17.96 5.73
C ALA A 97 -17.29 -19.14 5.90
N LYS A 98 -18.50 -18.92 6.45
CA LYS A 98 -19.53 -19.97 6.56
C LYS A 98 -19.96 -20.54 5.21
N GLN A 99 -19.80 -19.78 4.13
CA GLN A 99 -20.17 -20.17 2.77
C GLN A 99 -18.95 -20.64 1.94
N ALA A 100 -17.74 -20.54 2.50
CA ALA A 100 -16.52 -20.90 1.79
C ALA A 100 -16.31 -22.42 1.78
N PRO A 101 -15.72 -22.99 0.69
CA PRO A 101 -15.34 -24.41 0.65
C PRO A 101 -14.37 -24.82 1.77
N ASN A 102 -13.55 -23.86 2.23
CA ASN A 102 -12.68 -24.01 3.39
C ASN A 102 -12.90 -22.81 4.34
N PRO A 103 -13.80 -22.94 5.34
CA PRO A 103 -14.11 -21.86 6.26
C PRO A 103 -12.90 -21.37 7.08
N GLU A 104 -12.03 -22.27 7.51
CA GLU A 104 -10.85 -21.92 8.30
C GLU A 104 -9.88 -21.05 7.48
N MET A 105 -9.60 -21.43 6.23
CA MET A 105 -8.77 -20.64 5.33
C MET A 105 -9.39 -19.26 5.05
N ALA A 106 -10.71 -19.16 4.89
CA ALA A 106 -11.40 -17.88 4.70
C ALA A 106 -11.32 -16.97 5.95
N ARG A 107 -11.39 -17.55 7.14
CA ARG A 107 -11.18 -16.84 8.42
C ARG A 107 -9.74 -16.34 8.57
N ALA A 108 -8.77 -17.21 8.29
CA ALA A 108 -7.36 -16.84 8.29
C ALA A 108 -7.10 -15.66 7.32
N ALA A 109 -7.65 -15.73 6.10
CA ALA A 109 -7.53 -14.66 5.11
C ALA A 109 -8.15 -13.33 5.60
N THR A 110 -9.27 -13.38 6.32
CA THR A 110 -9.91 -12.20 6.93
C THR A 110 -8.98 -11.55 7.95
N VAL A 111 -8.45 -12.33 8.90
CA VAL A 111 -7.55 -11.83 9.94
C VAL A 111 -6.28 -11.25 9.33
N ASN A 112 -5.69 -11.97 8.35
CA ASN A 112 -4.53 -11.52 7.62
C ASN A 112 -4.78 -10.15 6.97
N ARG A 113 -5.90 -10.00 6.25
CA ARG A 113 -6.26 -8.74 5.59
C ARG A 113 -6.36 -7.57 6.58
N ILE A 114 -7.01 -7.76 7.72
CA ILE A 114 -7.20 -6.68 8.72
C ILE A 114 -5.85 -6.22 9.28
N LEU A 115 -5.00 -7.17 9.67
CA LEU A 115 -3.68 -6.85 10.24
C LEU A 115 -2.73 -6.24 9.21
N THR A 116 -2.67 -6.80 7.99
CA THR A 116 -1.84 -6.27 6.92
C THR A 116 -2.21 -4.81 6.60
N ASP A 117 -3.50 -4.51 6.53
CA ASP A 117 -4.02 -3.18 6.27
C ASP A 117 -3.66 -2.18 7.40
N ALA A 118 -3.92 -2.56 8.65
CA ALA A 118 -3.61 -1.71 9.80
C ALA A 118 -2.11 -1.40 9.95
N LEU A 119 -1.28 -2.44 9.86
CA LEU A 119 0.16 -2.29 10.03
C LEU A 119 0.79 -1.53 8.85
N THR A 120 0.33 -1.76 7.62
CA THR A 120 0.82 -1.00 6.46
C THR A 120 0.43 0.48 6.55
N ARG A 121 -0.79 0.80 7.01
CA ARG A 121 -1.15 2.21 7.27
C ARG A 121 -0.24 2.86 8.30
N SER A 122 0.06 2.16 9.39
CA SER A 122 0.96 2.66 10.42
C SER A 122 2.37 2.88 9.91
N TRP A 123 2.90 1.94 9.09
CA TRP A 123 4.19 2.09 8.44
C TRP A 123 4.22 3.31 7.50
N ARG A 124 3.17 3.50 6.69
CA ARG A 124 3.08 4.68 5.81
C ARG A 124 2.99 5.99 6.57
N GLN A 125 2.21 6.03 7.65
CA GLN A 125 2.08 7.23 8.48
C GLN A 125 3.45 7.64 9.03
N GLY A 126 4.21 6.72 9.62
CA GLY A 126 5.55 7.05 10.11
C GLY A 126 6.50 7.52 9.00
N GLY A 127 6.34 7.01 7.78
CA GLY A 127 7.08 7.50 6.62
C GLY A 127 6.69 8.93 6.22
N ALA A 128 5.40 9.25 6.18
CA ALA A 128 4.91 10.59 5.89
C ALA A 128 5.34 11.60 6.96
N ASP A 129 5.22 11.23 8.23
CA ASP A 129 5.65 12.08 9.34
C ASP A 129 7.16 12.34 9.29
N GLN A 130 7.96 11.37 8.83
CA GLN A 130 9.40 11.58 8.59
C GLN A 130 9.68 12.54 7.44
N VAL A 131 8.85 12.52 6.38
CA VAL A 131 8.96 13.51 5.30
C VAL A 131 8.67 14.91 5.86
N ALA A 132 7.56 15.08 6.59
CA ALA A 132 7.16 16.36 7.16
C ALA A 132 8.14 16.90 8.22
N ASP A 133 8.77 16.02 9.01
CA ASP A 133 9.72 16.42 10.04
C ASP A 133 11.13 16.73 9.48
N ASN A 134 11.41 16.40 8.21
CA ASN A 134 12.73 16.65 7.60
C ASN A 134 12.74 17.96 6.80
N PRO A 135 13.43 19.01 7.26
CA PRO A 135 13.41 20.33 6.61
C PRO A 135 14.09 20.37 5.23
N ASP A 136 14.89 19.38 4.89
CA ASP A 136 15.56 19.29 3.59
C ASP A 136 14.66 18.61 2.53
N VAL A 137 13.50 18.10 2.94
CA VAL A 137 12.55 17.39 2.08
C VAL A 137 11.38 18.32 1.76
N ILE A 138 11.12 18.55 0.47
CA ILE A 138 10.05 19.44 -0.01
C ILE A 138 8.74 18.70 -0.32
N GLY A 139 8.73 17.38 -0.09
CA GLY A 139 7.64 16.48 -0.40
C GLY A 139 8.16 15.10 -0.80
N TYR A 140 7.31 14.30 -1.43
CA TYR A 140 7.71 12.98 -1.92
C TYR A 140 7.04 12.63 -3.23
N ARG A 141 7.68 11.74 -4.01
CA ARG A 141 7.04 11.06 -5.13
C ARG A 141 6.49 9.73 -4.71
N ARG A 142 5.35 9.41 -5.28
CA ARG A 142 4.81 8.05 -5.21
C ARG A 142 5.56 7.17 -6.21
N VAL A 143 6.19 6.10 -5.71
CA VAL A 143 6.90 5.12 -6.53
C VAL A 143 6.28 3.75 -6.39
N ALA A 144 6.17 3.00 -7.48
CA ALA A 144 5.59 1.65 -7.47
C ALA A 144 6.68 0.57 -7.54
N ASP A 145 6.54 -0.50 -6.76
CA ASP A 145 7.42 -1.66 -6.88
C ASP A 145 7.33 -2.37 -8.26
N GLY A 146 8.30 -3.24 -8.57
CA GLY A 146 8.29 -4.06 -9.78
C GLY A 146 7.12 -5.05 -9.86
N GLY A 147 6.61 -5.52 -8.70
CA GLY A 147 5.43 -6.39 -8.62
C GLY A 147 4.10 -5.64 -8.46
N ALA A 148 4.10 -4.32 -8.58
CA ALA A 148 2.92 -3.50 -8.28
C ALA A 148 1.79 -3.70 -9.30
N CYS A 149 0.55 -3.52 -8.86
CA CYS A 149 -0.62 -3.62 -9.75
C CYS A 149 -0.76 -2.39 -10.65
N ALA A 150 -1.61 -2.48 -11.68
CA ALA A 150 -1.86 -1.40 -12.63
C ALA A 150 -2.28 -0.07 -11.97
N VAL A 151 -3.03 -0.11 -10.86
CA VAL A 151 -3.42 1.10 -10.11
C VAL A 151 -2.22 1.77 -9.43
N CYS A 152 -1.28 0.97 -8.91
CA CYS A 152 -0.06 1.51 -8.31
C CYS A 152 0.81 2.20 -9.37
N LEU A 153 0.91 1.61 -10.57
CA LEU A 153 1.58 2.24 -11.71
C LEU A 153 0.83 3.49 -12.16
N ALA A 154 -0.49 3.44 -12.28
CA ALA A 154 -1.30 4.60 -12.66
C ALA A 154 -1.10 5.82 -11.74
N LEU A 155 -0.80 5.58 -10.47
CA LEU A 155 -0.60 6.61 -9.45
C LEU A 155 0.87 7.06 -9.32
N GLU A 156 1.81 6.43 -10.03
CA GLU A 156 3.19 6.89 -10.17
C GLU A 156 3.26 7.91 -11.30
N THR A 157 2.76 9.12 -11.05
CA THR A 157 2.67 10.20 -12.05
C THR A 157 4.00 10.93 -12.25
N GLY A 158 4.88 10.88 -11.24
CA GLY A 158 6.12 11.67 -11.19
C GLY A 158 5.95 13.00 -10.45
N ASP A 159 4.72 13.38 -10.13
CA ASP A 159 4.42 14.60 -9.37
C ASP A 159 4.96 14.49 -7.94
N VAL A 160 5.43 15.63 -7.42
CA VAL A 160 5.80 15.76 -6.01
C VAL A 160 4.51 16.00 -5.23
N VAL A 161 4.20 15.08 -4.34
CA VAL A 161 3.13 15.18 -3.36
C VAL A 161 3.66 16.00 -2.17
N PRO A 162 2.89 16.97 -1.65
CA PRO A 162 3.25 17.73 -0.46
C PRO A 162 3.56 16.84 0.75
N ASP A 163 4.36 17.36 1.67
CA ASP A 163 4.80 16.70 2.90
C ASP A 163 3.68 16.51 3.94
N ASP A 164 2.57 17.25 3.82
CA ASP A 164 1.39 17.15 4.69
C ASP A 164 0.33 16.14 4.22
N GLU A 165 0.52 15.50 3.06
CA GLU A 165 -0.43 14.54 2.49
C GLU A 165 0.05 13.09 2.63
N VAL A 166 -0.79 12.21 3.19
CA VAL A 166 -0.59 10.76 3.11
C VAL A 166 -1.31 10.22 1.88
N PHE A 167 -0.57 9.72 0.90
CA PHE A 167 -1.16 9.25 -0.36
C PHE A 167 -2.21 8.14 -0.16
N GLU A 168 -3.18 8.11 -1.07
CA GLU A 168 -4.26 7.12 -1.08
C GLU A 168 -3.75 5.69 -1.25
N ALA A 169 -4.17 4.79 -0.37
CA ALA A 169 -3.71 3.41 -0.37
C ALA A 169 -4.81 2.38 -0.07
N HIS A 170 -4.50 1.12 -0.37
CA HIS A 170 -5.37 -0.03 -0.10
C HIS A 170 -4.54 -1.20 0.47
N PRO A 171 -5.19 -2.25 1.01
CA PRO A 171 -4.49 -3.45 1.47
C PRO A 171 -3.61 -4.03 0.36
N ASN A 172 -2.37 -4.42 0.69
CA ASN A 172 -1.36 -4.94 -0.25
C ASN A 172 -0.92 -3.95 -1.35
N CYS A 173 -1.15 -2.64 -1.18
CA CYS A 173 -0.60 -1.63 -2.08
C CYS A 173 0.94 -1.66 -2.01
N LEU A 174 1.60 -1.73 -3.17
CA LEU A 174 3.07 -1.78 -3.30
C LEU A 174 3.67 -0.41 -3.67
N CYS A 175 2.98 0.68 -3.33
CA CYS A 175 3.52 2.03 -3.46
C CYS A 175 4.38 2.40 -2.25
N GLY A 176 5.50 3.06 -2.52
CA GLY A 176 6.39 3.71 -1.56
C GLY A 176 6.43 5.22 -1.75
N MET A 177 7.15 5.89 -0.84
CA MET A 177 7.45 7.32 -0.90
C MET A 177 8.94 7.45 -1.22
N GLU A 178 9.25 8.22 -2.25
CA GLU A 178 10.60 8.70 -2.52
C GLU A 178 10.66 10.18 -2.14
N PRO A 179 11.28 10.54 -1.00
CA PRO A 179 11.52 11.93 -0.62
C PRO A 179 12.21 12.71 -1.73
N VAL A 180 11.77 13.95 -1.92
CA VAL A 180 12.35 14.90 -2.88
C VAL A 180 13.00 16.02 -2.08
N THR A 181 14.24 16.34 -2.41
CA THR A 181 15.02 17.44 -1.83
C THR A 181 15.18 18.57 -2.84
N ASP A 182 15.69 19.73 -2.41
CA ASP A 182 15.96 20.90 -3.29
C ASP A 182 17.17 20.68 -4.25
N GLY A 183 17.66 19.44 -4.35
CA GLY A 183 18.78 19.05 -5.20
C GLY A 183 18.39 18.72 -6.65
N PRO A 184 19.37 18.28 -7.47
CA PRO A 184 19.12 17.85 -8.83
C PRO A 184 18.13 16.70 -8.88
N ASP A 185 17.01 16.95 -9.55
CA ASP A 185 15.92 16.02 -9.64
C ASP A 185 16.13 15.01 -10.79
N PRO A 186 16.26 13.70 -10.52
CA PRO A 186 16.42 12.72 -11.58
C PRO A 186 15.16 12.64 -12.45
N VAL A 187 15.34 12.54 -13.76
CA VAL A 187 14.22 12.34 -14.69
C VAL A 187 13.56 10.99 -14.40
N MET A 188 12.32 11.04 -13.91
CA MET A 188 11.56 9.87 -13.52
C MET A 188 10.70 9.34 -14.65
N ARG A 189 10.76 8.02 -14.88
CA ARG A 189 9.72 7.34 -15.67
C ARG A 189 8.42 7.27 -14.89
N THR A 190 7.33 7.75 -15.49
CA THR A 190 5.97 7.58 -14.99
C THR A 190 5.54 6.11 -15.09
N GLY A 191 4.50 5.73 -14.36
CA GLY A 191 3.97 4.37 -14.44
C GLY A 191 3.39 4.04 -15.82
N GLN A 192 2.90 5.03 -16.57
CA GLN A 192 2.51 4.84 -17.97
C GLN A 192 3.73 4.50 -18.83
N GLN A 193 4.82 5.25 -18.72
CA GLN A 193 6.06 4.96 -19.45
C GLN A 193 6.66 3.60 -19.06
N ARG A 194 6.50 3.19 -17.80
CA ARG A 194 6.89 1.84 -17.36
C ARG A 194 6.03 0.76 -18.00
N PHE A 195 4.72 0.96 -18.08
CA PHE A 195 3.80 0.04 -18.76
C PHE A 195 4.12 -0.05 -20.24
N ASP A 196 4.34 1.07 -20.92
CA ASP A 196 4.67 1.10 -22.35
C ASP A 196 5.99 0.38 -22.68
N ALA A 197 6.92 0.34 -21.72
CA ALA A 197 8.19 -0.37 -21.84
C ALA A 197 8.10 -1.88 -21.54
N MET A 198 6.97 -2.39 -21.05
CA MET A 198 6.77 -3.81 -20.79
C MET A 198 6.54 -4.59 -22.11
N THR A 199 6.90 -5.86 -22.12
CA THR A 199 6.47 -6.78 -23.18
C THR A 199 4.95 -6.99 -23.11
N THR A 200 4.32 -7.38 -24.21
CA THR A 200 2.87 -7.68 -24.24
C THR A 200 2.47 -8.69 -23.16
N ALA A 201 3.26 -9.75 -22.96
CA ALA A 201 2.98 -10.74 -21.93
C ALA A 201 3.03 -10.15 -20.50
N GLN A 202 3.95 -9.22 -20.25
CA GLN A 202 4.03 -8.52 -18.96
C GLN A 202 2.85 -7.57 -18.77
N GLN A 203 2.43 -6.86 -19.82
CA GLN A 203 1.24 -6.01 -19.80
C GLN A 203 -0.03 -6.84 -19.52
N ASP A 204 -0.19 -7.99 -20.17
CA ASP A 204 -1.32 -8.90 -19.93
C ASP A 204 -1.33 -9.45 -18.50
N ALA A 205 -0.15 -9.85 -18.00
CA ALA A 205 0.02 -10.38 -16.66
C ALA A 205 -0.30 -9.35 -15.57
N LEU A 206 0.00 -8.07 -15.80
CA LEU A 206 -0.34 -6.96 -14.90
C LEU A 206 -1.85 -6.90 -14.60
N PHE A 207 -2.67 -7.33 -15.57
CA PHE A 207 -4.14 -7.35 -15.47
C PHE A 207 -4.73 -8.74 -15.19
N TYR A 208 -3.91 -9.74 -14.82
CA TYR A 208 -4.38 -11.09 -14.52
C TYR A 208 -5.49 -11.09 -13.44
N GLY A 209 -6.59 -11.79 -13.71
CA GLY A 209 -7.78 -11.82 -12.86
C GLY A 209 -8.61 -10.52 -12.84
N ARG A 210 -8.24 -9.50 -13.62
CA ARG A 210 -8.91 -8.18 -13.71
C ARG A 210 -9.10 -7.70 -15.15
N GLY A 211 -9.40 -8.62 -16.05
CA GLY A 211 -9.60 -8.36 -17.48
C GLY A 211 -8.45 -8.86 -18.37
N GLY A 212 -7.27 -9.15 -17.80
CA GLY A 212 -6.13 -9.74 -18.51
C GLY A 212 -5.78 -8.98 -19.78
N ALA A 213 -5.50 -9.72 -20.85
CA ALA A 213 -5.16 -9.18 -22.16
C ALA A 213 -6.18 -8.16 -22.67
N ALA A 214 -7.49 -8.37 -22.47
CA ALA A 214 -8.50 -7.43 -22.94
C ALA A 214 -8.40 -6.05 -22.26
N MET A 215 -7.98 -6.00 -20.99
CA MET A 215 -7.71 -4.72 -20.32
C MET A 215 -6.38 -4.11 -20.81
N ALA A 216 -5.34 -4.94 -20.96
CA ALA A 216 -4.06 -4.50 -21.50
C ALA A 216 -4.21 -3.87 -22.90
N ASP A 217 -5.05 -4.47 -23.76
CA ASP A 217 -5.35 -3.99 -25.11
C ASP A 217 -5.98 -2.60 -25.11
N LEU A 218 -6.91 -2.33 -24.17
CA LEU A 218 -7.50 -1.00 -24.05
C LEU A 218 -6.46 0.06 -23.71
N VAL A 219 -5.53 -0.27 -22.80
CA VAL A 219 -4.44 0.65 -22.41
C VAL A 219 -3.44 0.84 -23.55
N ARG A 220 -2.96 -0.26 -24.12
CA ARG A 220 -1.96 -0.28 -25.21
C ARG A 220 -2.46 0.40 -26.48
N SER A 221 -3.75 0.29 -26.79
CA SER A 221 -4.36 0.98 -27.93
C SER A 221 -4.64 2.47 -27.68
N GLY A 222 -4.40 2.97 -26.46
CA GLY A 222 -4.69 4.35 -26.08
C GLY A 222 -6.19 4.66 -25.93
N ARG A 223 -7.06 3.64 -25.97
CA ARG A 223 -8.51 3.82 -25.75
C ARG A 223 -8.82 4.22 -24.32
N VAL A 224 -7.96 3.83 -23.38
CA VAL A 224 -7.93 4.30 -21.98
C VAL A 224 -6.47 4.47 -21.56
N GLY A 225 -6.17 5.42 -20.69
CA GLY A 225 -4.87 5.50 -20.01
C GLY A 225 -4.88 4.71 -18.69
N LEU A 226 -3.70 4.45 -18.11
CA LEU A 226 -3.63 3.84 -16.77
C LEU A 226 -4.39 4.68 -15.72
N ALA A 227 -4.33 6.00 -15.81
CA ALA A 227 -5.04 6.91 -14.89
C ALA A 227 -6.56 6.70 -14.91
N ASP A 228 -7.15 6.35 -16.07
CA ASP A 228 -8.60 6.09 -16.20
C ASP A 228 -9.06 4.85 -15.43
N LEU A 229 -8.12 3.96 -15.10
CA LEU A 229 -8.38 2.73 -14.35
C LEU A 229 -8.54 2.98 -12.85
N VAL A 230 -8.12 4.15 -12.35
CA VAL A 230 -8.17 4.45 -10.92
C VAL A 230 -9.60 4.80 -10.52
N HIS A 231 -10.20 3.98 -9.67
CA HIS A 231 -11.43 4.31 -8.96
C HIS A 231 -11.10 4.74 -7.54
N ARG A 232 -11.48 5.96 -7.18
CA ARG A 232 -11.42 6.51 -5.83
C ARG A 232 -12.78 6.37 -5.17
N SER A 233 -12.83 5.61 -4.08
CA SER A 233 -14.02 5.52 -3.24
C SER A 233 -13.74 6.25 -1.92
N PRO A 234 -14.47 7.34 -1.62
CA PRO A 234 -14.31 8.00 -0.33
C PRO A 234 -14.65 7.01 0.78
N ARG A 235 -13.78 6.94 1.79
CA ARG A 235 -14.17 6.32 3.06
C ARG A 235 -14.98 7.31 3.89
N ARG A 236 -15.43 6.89 5.07
CA ARG A 236 -16.10 7.77 6.04
C ARG A 236 -15.26 9.02 6.31
N PRO A 237 -15.86 10.15 6.70
CA PRO A 237 -15.11 11.35 7.09
C PRO A 237 -13.98 11.01 8.07
N GLY A 238 -12.76 11.48 7.78
CA GLY A 238 -11.55 11.20 8.58
C GLY A 238 -10.82 9.90 8.23
N GLN A 239 -11.16 9.23 7.12
CA GLN A 239 -10.42 8.06 6.61
C GLN A 239 -9.86 8.34 5.22
N THR A 240 -8.63 7.86 4.96
CA THR A 240 -7.99 7.95 3.64
C THR A 240 -8.87 7.32 2.55
N THR A 241 -9.01 8.00 1.41
CA THR A 241 -9.67 7.47 0.21
C THR A 241 -9.07 6.13 -0.19
N VAL A 242 -9.93 5.16 -0.54
CA VAL A 242 -9.47 3.88 -1.08
C VAL A 242 -9.40 3.99 -2.59
N VAL A 243 -8.24 3.65 -3.13
CA VAL A 243 -8.04 3.46 -4.57
C VAL A 243 -8.19 2.00 -4.95
N SER A 244 -8.82 1.75 -6.10
CA SER A 244 -9.04 0.43 -6.66
C SER A 244 -9.04 0.48 -8.18
N GLN A 245 -8.99 -0.68 -8.83
CA GLN A 245 -9.05 -0.76 -10.29
C GLN A 245 -10.50 -0.84 -10.75
N ARG A 246 -10.89 0.01 -11.71
CA ARG A 246 -12.17 -0.13 -12.41
C ARG A 246 -12.21 -1.46 -13.17
N PRO A 247 -13.33 -2.20 -13.10
CA PRO A 247 -13.46 -3.46 -13.81
C PRO A 247 -13.61 -3.23 -15.33
N LEU A 248 -13.19 -4.19 -16.15
CA LEU A 248 -13.23 -4.14 -17.63
C LEU A 248 -14.59 -3.68 -18.18
N LYS A 249 -15.68 -4.19 -17.61
CA LYS A 249 -17.06 -3.81 -17.97
C LYS A 249 -17.38 -2.31 -17.86
N SER A 250 -16.52 -1.52 -17.21
CA SER A 250 -16.67 -0.06 -17.14
C SER A 250 -16.30 0.63 -18.46
N PHE A 251 -15.62 -0.07 -19.37
CA PHE A 251 -15.02 0.47 -20.60
C PHE A 251 -15.55 -0.21 -21.86
N THR A 252 -16.24 -1.34 -21.72
CA THR A 252 -16.86 -2.09 -22.81
C THR A 252 -18.37 -1.99 -22.65
N ARG A 253 -19.02 -1.28 -23.57
CA ARG A 253 -20.48 -1.34 -23.75
C ARG A 253 -20.86 -2.54 -24.60
#